data_AF-A0A7Z9WMB4-F1
#
_entry.id   AF-A0A7Z9WMB4-F1
#
_cell.length_a   1.000
_cell.length_b   1.000
_cell.length_c   1.000
_cell.angle_alpha   90.00
_cell.angle_beta   90.00
_cell.angle_gamma   90.00
#
_symmetry.space_group_name_H-M   'P 1'
#
loop_
_entity.id
_entity.type
_entity.pdbx_description
1 polymer ?
#
loop_
_entity_poly.entity_id
_entity_poly.type
_entity_poly.pdbx_seq_one_letter_code
_entity_poly.pdbx_strand_id
1 'polypeptide(L)'
;SKFVNWKDRTTCVLFGDGAGAVVLQGSDAPTGLLSFVLGSDGSGYDALIVPGGGSSLPFCQEVLDRGLHYIKMDGKRVFRFAVKTPAEAALKAVEACGLSVEDIDLLIPHQANLRIIHSLAETLGLPWEKVYVNLDRYGNTSAASIPIALCEAVEEGRVREGDNIVLLGFGAGLTWATAVVRWGVPVAFSEMFPWRWPLSREAPFEKVRAAARGAIGAILSVVGALLLPFYSGADKGGSQSKKSSERGDAPCDE
;
A
#
# COMPACT_ATOMS: atom_id res chain seq x y z
N SER A 1 -5.00 -7.93 0.00
CA SER A 1 -4.75 -7.01 -1.13
C SER A 1 -5.01 -7.67 -2.50
N LYS A 2 -5.65 -6.95 -3.44
CA LYS A 2 -5.97 -7.41 -4.82
C LYS A 2 -4.79 -7.31 -5.79
N PHE A 3 -3.76 -6.54 -5.43
CA PHE A 3 -2.58 -6.26 -6.26
C PHE A 3 -1.34 -7.05 -5.84
N VAL A 4 -1.42 -7.81 -4.74
CA VAL A 4 -0.33 -8.66 -4.25
C VAL A 4 -0.44 -10.06 -4.84
N ASN A 5 0.67 -10.57 -5.39
CA ASN A 5 0.76 -11.94 -5.85
C ASN A 5 1.22 -12.87 -4.71
N TRP A 6 0.32 -13.66 -4.14
CA TRP A 6 0.66 -14.60 -3.06
C TRP A 6 1.63 -15.73 -3.46
N LYS A 7 1.88 -15.92 -4.75
CA LYS A 7 2.91 -16.85 -5.27
C LYS A 7 4.30 -16.20 -5.36
N ASP A 8 4.39 -14.89 -5.22
CA ASP A 8 5.65 -14.13 -5.25
C ASP A 8 6.06 -13.71 -3.83
N ARG A 9 6.97 -14.47 -3.25
CA ARG A 9 7.53 -14.20 -1.92
C ARG A 9 8.24 -12.85 -1.82
N THR A 10 8.73 -12.30 -2.93
CA THR A 10 9.50 -11.04 -2.90
C THR A 10 8.63 -9.82 -2.62
N THR A 11 7.32 -9.91 -2.87
CA THR A 11 6.37 -8.82 -2.68
C THR A 11 5.29 -9.15 -1.65
N CYS A 12 4.85 -10.41 -1.53
CA CYS A 12 3.69 -10.76 -0.71
C CYS A 12 3.87 -10.64 0.81
N VAL A 13 5.12 -10.55 1.28
CA VAL A 13 5.45 -10.36 2.70
C VAL A 13 5.69 -8.90 3.07
N LEU A 14 5.69 -7.99 2.09
CA LEU A 14 6.09 -6.60 2.31
C LEU A 14 4.91 -5.69 2.66
N PHE A 15 3.77 -5.85 2.00
CA PHE A 15 2.69 -4.87 2.02
C PHE A 15 1.63 -5.16 3.07
N GLY A 16 1.18 -4.10 3.73
CA GLY A 16 0.02 -4.08 4.62
C GLY A 16 -1.01 -3.06 4.17
N ASP A 17 -2.19 -3.09 4.80
CA ASP A 17 -3.27 -2.14 4.57
C ASP A 17 -3.40 -1.24 5.81
N GLY A 18 -3.55 0.08 5.61
CA GLY A 18 -3.66 1.04 6.71
C GLY A 18 -4.03 2.45 6.22
N ALA A 19 -4.37 3.32 7.17
CA ALA A 19 -4.64 4.73 6.93
C ALA A 19 -4.12 5.57 8.10
N GLY A 20 -3.64 6.77 7.81
CA GLY A 20 -3.29 7.78 8.80
C GLY A 20 -3.73 9.15 8.30
N ALA A 21 -3.97 10.08 9.23
CA ALA A 21 -4.47 11.40 8.91
C ALA A 21 -3.83 12.46 9.82
N VAL A 22 -3.81 13.71 9.34
CA VAL A 22 -3.43 14.89 10.10
C VAL A 22 -4.47 15.98 9.88
N VAL A 23 -4.71 16.80 10.90
CA VAL A 23 -5.54 18.01 10.79
C VAL A 23 -4.61 19.21 10.90
N LEU A 24 -4.75 20.16 9.97
CA LEU A 24 -3.94 21.38 9.93
C LEU A 24 -4.81 22.58 10.30
N GLN A 25 -4.25 23.46 11.11
CA GLN A 25 -4.86 24.73 11.50
C GLN A 25 -3.88 25.86 11.21
N GLY A 26 -4.39 27.00 10.71
CA GLY A 26 -3.58 28.21 10.56
C GLY A 26 -3.09 28.70 11.92
N SER A 27 -1.86 29.18 11.98
CA SER A 27 -1.21 29.65 13.20
C SER A 27 -0.31 30.85 12.88
N ASP A 28 -0.26 31.82 13.79
CA ASP A 28 0.70 32.94 13.74
C ASP A 28 2.05 32.57 14.37
N ALA A 29 2.12 31.43 15.08
CA ALA A 29 3.37 30.92 15.65
C ALA A 29 4.26 30.31 14.56
N PRO A 30 5.61 30.44 14.65
CA PRO A 30 6.55 29.92 13.66
C PRO A 30 6.69 28.39 13.74
N THR A 31 5.62 27.68 13.40
CA THR A 31 5.42 26.24 13.52
C THR A 31 4.82 25.65 12.24
N GLY A 32 4.70 24.33 12.16
CA GLY A 32 4.19 23.65 10.97
C GLY A 32 5.28 23.43 9.93
N LEU A 33 4.90 23.45 8.65
CA LEU A 33 5.80 23.16 7.53
C LEU A 33 6.82 24.29 7.34
N LEU A 34 8.10 24.01 7.60
CA LEU A 34 9.20 24.97 7.42
C LEU A 34 9.73 24.97 5.98
N SER A 35 9.91 23.79 5.41
CA SER A 35 10.43 23.59 4.06
C SER A 35 10.02 22.23 3.52
N PHE A 36 10.07 22.07 2.20
CA PHE A 36 9.84 20.80 1.55
C PHE A 36 10.62 20.69 0.24
N VAL A 37 10.88 19.45 -0.18
CA VAL A 37 11.43 19.12 -1.49
C VAL A 37 10.59 17.99 -2.07
N LEU A 38 10.06 18.18 -3.28
CA LEU A 38 9.33 17.16 -4.03
C LEU A 38 10.09 16.86 -5.31
N GLY A 39 10.06 15.60 -5.76
CA GLY A 39 10.64 15.24 -7.04
C GLY A 39 10.13 13.91 -7.59
N SER A 40 10.41 13.72 -8.88
CA SER A 40 10.06 12.50 -9.61
C SER A 40 11.03 12.26 -10.76
N ASP A 41 11.34 11.00 -11.01
CA ASP A 41 12.09 10.54 -12.19
C ASP A 41 11.33 9.38 -12.84
N GLY A 42 10.62 9.72 -13.92
CA GLY A 42 9.82 8.79 -14.70
C GLY A 42 10.62 7.74 -15.48
N SER A 43 11.93 7.92 -15.64
CA SER A 43 12.77 6.98 -16.40
C SER A 43 12.84 5.59 -15.74
N GLY A 44 12.58 5.51 -14.44
CA GLY A 44 12.54 4.27 -13.66
C GLY A 44 11.13 3.75 -13.34
N TYR A 45 10.10 4.16 -14.07
CA TYR A 45 8.69 3.83 -13.76
C TYR A 45 8.43 2.31 -13.63
N ASP A 46 9.18 1.50 -14.38
CA ASP A 46 9.06 0.04 -14.42
C ASP A 46 9.76 -0.66 -13.23
N ALA A 47 10.46 0.09 -12.37
CA ALA A 47 11.10 -0.46 -11.17
C ALA A 47 10.09 -0.87 -10.10
N LEU A 48 8.93 -0.24 -10.06
CA LEU A 48 7.81 -0.61 -9.20
C LEU A 48 6.50 -0.23 -9.89
N ILE A 49 5.79 -1.22 -10.42
CA ILE A 49 4.64 -1.01 -11.29
C ILE A 49 3.59 -2.12 -11.14
N VAL A 50 2.33 -1.79 -11.42
CA VAL A 50 1.30 -2.79 -11.78
C VAL A 50 1.08 -2.68 -13.30
N PRO A 51 1.62 -3.60 -14.12
CA PRO A 51 1.64 -3.44 -15.57
C PRO A 51 0.27 -3.40 -16.28
N GLY A 52 -0.75 -4.04 -15.71
CA GLY A 52 -2.05 -4.21 -16.34
C GLY A 52 -3.23 -4.04 -15.39
N GLY A 53 -4.42 -3.90 -15.95
CA GLY A 53 -5.67 -3.59 -15.23
C GLY A 53 -5.99 -2.09 -15.14
N GLY A 54 -5.10 -1.23 -15.66
CA GLY A 54 -5.35 0.21 -15.87
C GLY A 54 -5.84 0.51 -17.29
N SER A 55 -5.89 1.79 -17.67
CA SER A 55 -6.36 2.20 -19.01
C SER A 55 -5.41 1.81 -20.15
N SER A 56 -4.10 1.82 -19.94
CA SER A 56 -3.11 1.45 -20.97
C SER A 56 -3.12 -0.04 -21.33
N LEU A 57 -3.57 -0.88 -20.41
CA LEU A 57 -3.78 -2.31 -20.62
C LEU A 57 -4.99 -2.75 -19.78
N PRO A 58 -6.23 -2.56 -20.30
CA PRO A 58 -7.45 -2.89 -19.58
C PRO A 58 -7.52 -4.35 -19.15
N PHE A 59 -8.37 -4.65 -18.16
CA PHE A 59 -8.59 -6.02 -17.73
C PHE A 59 -9.09 -6.90 -18.88
N CYS A 60 -8.31 -7.93 -19.20
CA CYS A 60 -8.64 -8.98 -20.16
C CYS A 60 -8.05 -10.32 -19.70
N GLN A 61 -8.38 -11.41 -20.39
CA GLN A 61 -7.88 -12.74 -20.04
C GLN A 61 -6.34 -12.81 -20.05
N GLU A 62 -5.69 -12.13 -21.00
CA GLU A 62 -4.23 -12.07 -21.07
C GLU A 62 -3.60 -11.44 -19.81
N VAL A 63 -4.17 -10.35 -19.29
CA VAL A 63 -3.69 -9.70 -18.05
C VAL A 63 -3.73 -10.65 -16.87
N LEU A 64 -4.79 -11.46 -16.78
CA LEU A 64 -4.98 -12.44 -15.71
C LEU A 64 -4.01 -13.60 -15.85
N ASP A 65 -3.91 -14.18 -17.04
CA ASP A 65 -3.05 -15.34 -17.32
C ASP A 65 -1.57 -15.03 -17.08
N ARG A 66 -1.14 -13.82 -17.48
CA ARG A 66 0.23 -13.32 -17.28
C ARG A 66 0.46 -12.69 -15.89
N GLY A 67 -0.59 -12.53 -15.08
CA GLY A 67 -0.51 -11.90 -13.75
C GLY A 67 0.03 -10.47 -13.79
N LEU A 68 -0.40 -9.68 -14.77
CA LEU A 68 0.01 -8.28 -14.98
C LEU A 68 -0.73 -7.30 -14.08
N HIS A 69 -1.82 -7.72 -13.44
CA HIS A 69 -2.54 -6.95 -12.42
C HIS A 69 -1.89 -6.99 -11.03
N TYR A 70 -0.78 -7.72 -10.89
CA TYR A 70 0.01 -7.76 -9.66
C TYR A 70 1.19 -6.79 -9.71
N ILE A 71 1.59 -6.32 -8.53
CA ILE A 71 2.81 -5.53 -8.34
C ILE A 71 4.01 -6.32 -8.87
N LYS A 72 4.82 -5.64 -9.69
CA LYS A 72 6.15 -6.05 -10.14
C LYS A 72 7.15 -5.08 -9.58
N MET A 73 8.24 -5.60 -9.03
CA MET A 73 9.25 -4.78 -8.38
C MET A 73 10.65 -5.29 -8.71
N ASP A 74 11.51 -4.39 -9.19
CA ASP A 74 12.95 -4.57 -9.18
C ASP A 74 13.52 -3.99 -7.88
N GLY A 75 13.65 -4.85 -6.87
CA GLY A 75 14.10 -4.44 -5.54
C GLY A 75 15.50 -3.80 -5.54
N LYS A 76 16.39 -4.12 -6.49
CA LYS A 76 17.74 -3.53 -6.53
C LYS A 76 17.69 -2.09 -7.03
N ARG A 77 16.91 -1.83 -8.09
CA ARG A 77 16.69 -0.46 -8.60
C ARG A 77 15.97 0.39 -7.57
N VAL A 78 14.90 -0.14 -6.96
CA VAL A 78 14.15 0.55 -5.89
C VAL A 78 15.05 0.87 -4.70
N PHE A 79 15.84 -0.09 -4.19
CA PHE A 79 16.74 0.15 -3.05
C PHE A 79 17.77 1.25 -3.34
N ARG A 80 18.42 1.21 -4.51
CA ARG A 80 19.44 2.20 -4.89
C ARG A 80 18.86 3.62 -4.94
N PHE A 81 17.67 3.76 -5.53
CA PHE A 81 16.96 5.02 -5.58
C PHE A 81 16.56 5.49 -4.16
N ALA A 82 15.93 4.60 -3.38
CA ALA A 82 15.32 4.90 -2.10
C ALA A 82 16.31 5.35 -1.01
N VAL A 83 17.59 4.97 -1.12
CA VAL A 83 18.63 5.41 -0.19
C VAL A 83 19.18 6.78 -0.59
N LYS A 84 19.60 6.94 -1.86
CA LYS A 84 20.35 8.12 -2.29
C LYS A 84 19.46 9.35 -2.46
N THR A 85 18.44 9.25 -3.31
CA THR A 85 17.67 10.42 -3.76
C THR A 85 16.84 11.06 -2.63
N PRO A 86 16.14 10.28 -1.78
CA PRO A 86 15.42 10.85 -0.65
C PRO A 86 16.34 11.47 0.42
N ALA A 87 17.52 10.90 0.67
CA ALA A 87 18.49 11.48 1.60
C ALA A 87 19.00 12.85 1.11
N GLU A 88 19.36 12.97 -0.17
CA GLU A 88 19.74 14.25 -0.77
C GLU A 88 18.60 15.28 -0.70
N ALA A 89 17.36 14.85 -0.91
CA ALA A 89 16.18 15.73 -0.77
C ALA A 89 15.97 16.19 0.68
N ALA A 90 16.23 15.32 1.66
CA ALA A 90 16.14 15.67 3.06
C ALA A 90 17.18 16.71 3.49
N LEU A 91 18.44 16.52 3.08
CA LEU A 91 19.49 17.50 3.35
C LEU A 91 19.16 18.87 2.76
N LYS A 92 18.67 18.92 1.52
CA LYS A 92 18.21 20.16 0.88
C LYS A 92 17.06 20.82 1.61
N ALA A 93 16.08 20.05 2.09
CA ALA A 93 14.95 20.59 2.82
C ALA A 93 15.40 21.18 4.18
N VAL A 94 16.26 20.48 4.90
CA VAL A 94 16.83 20.92 6.19
C VAL A 94 17.64 22.21 6.00
N GLU A 95 18.53 22.25 5.02
CA GLU A 95 19.32 23.44 4.68
C GLU A 95 18.43 24.63 4.28
N ALA A 96 17.37 24.39 3.50
CA ALA A 96 16.46 25.45 3.03
C ALA A 96 15.71 26.18 4.16
N CYS A 97 15.59 25.58 5.35
CA CYS A 97 15.03 26.24 6.54
C CYS A 97 16.10 26.69 7.55
N GLY A 98 17.39 26.70 7.16
CA GLY A 98 18.49 27.18 7.98
C GLY A 98 18.86 26.26 9.14
N LEU A 99 18.43 24.99 9.09
CA LEU A 99 18.79 23.98 10.07
C LEU A 99 19.96 23.13 9.57
N SER A 100 20.61 22.42 10.49
CA SER A 100 21.55 21.35 10.18
C SER A 100 20.97 19.97 10.54
N VAL A 101 21.70 18.91 10.21
CA VAL A 101 21.28 17.52 10.53
C VAL A 101 21.16 17.32 12.05
N GLU A 102 22.03 17.99 12.81
CA GLU A 102 22.08 17.91 14.27
C GLU A 102 20.79 18.43 14.93
N ASP A 103 20.13 19.40 14.28
CA ASP A 103 18.87 20.02 14.72
C ASP A 103 17.65 19.13 14.49
N ILE A 104 17.77 18.00 13.78
CA ILE A 104 16.67 17.06 13.54
C ILE A 104 16.42 16.30 14.84
N ASP A 105 15.22 16.42 15.41
CA ASP A 105 14.84 15.69 16.63
C ASP A 105 14.27 14.31 16.31
N LEU A 106 13.54 14.20 15.20
CA LEU A 106 12.94 12.95 14.77
C LEU A 106 12.85 12.85 13.24
N LEU A 107 13.31 11.73 12.70
CA LEU A 107 13.09 11.31 11.33
C LEU A 107 11.97 10.28 11.29
N ILE A 108 10.95 10.55 10.47
CA ILE A 108 9.85 9.64 10.18
C ILE A 108 9.89 9.30 8.68
N PRO A 109 10.58 8.21 8.30
CA PRO A 109 10.69 7.80 6.92
C PRO A 109 9.49 6.95 6.49
N HIS A 110 9.31 6.80 5.18
CA HIS A 110 8.42 5.80 4.60
C HIS A 110 8.81 4.40 5.08
N GLN A 111 7.84 3.67 5.62
CA GLN A 111 8.03 2.34 6.18
C GLN A 111 8.00 1.31 5.04
N ALA A 112 9.07 1.24 4.23
CA ALA A 112 9.15 0.31 3.12
C ALA A 112 9.91 -0.98 3.45
N ASN A 113 11.10 -0.82 4.03
CA ASN A 113 12.03 -1.89 4.32
C ASN A 113 13.05 -1.41 5.35
N LEU A 114 13.26 -2.19 6.42
CA LEU A 114 14.15 -1.81 7.52
C LEU A 114 15.58 -1.54 7.04
N ARG A 115 16.06 -2.25 6.01
CA ARG A 115 17.40 -2.01 5.45
C ARG A 115 17.52 -0.65 4.76
N ILE A 116 16.47 -0.21 4.07
CA ILE A 116 16.46 1.12 3.45
C ILE A 116 16.49 2.18 4.54
N ILE A 117 15.68 2.00 5.59
CA ILE A 117 15.60 2.95 6.70
C ILE A 117 16.95 3.07 7.42
N HIS A 118 17.63 1.95 7.71
CA HIS A 118 18.99 1.97 8.26
C HIS A 118 19.98 2.69 7.35
N SER A 119 20.07 2.32 6.07
CA SER A 119 20.99 2.97 5.14
C SER A 119 20.70 4.45 4.97
N LEU A 120 19.43 4.86 5.07
CA LEU A 120 19.04 6.26 5.01
C LEU A 120 19.50 7.03 6.26
N ALA A 121 19.33 6.45 7.45
CA ALA A 121 19.84 7.04 8.70
C ALA A 121 21.37 7.20 8.67
N GLU A 122 22.09 6.17 8.22
CA GLU A 122 23.54 6.20 8.03
C GLU A 122 23.97 7.27 7.02
N THR A 123 23.26 7.37 5.89
CA THR A 123 23.54 8.38 4.84
C THR A 123 23.34 9.80 5.35
N LEU A 124 22.35 10.01 6.22
CA LEU A 124 22.10 11.30 6.86
C LEU A 124 23.03 11.57 8.05
N GLY A 125 23.79 10.59 8.53
CA GLY A 125 24.58 10.72 9.77
C GLY A 125 23.70 10.85 11.03
N LEU A 126 22.45 10.40 10.96
CA LEU A 126 21.52 10.46 12.09
C LEU A 126 21.66 9.22 12.98
N PRO A 127 21.71 9.39 14.31
CA PRO A 127 21.75 8.27 15.21
C PRO A 127 20.40 7.54 15.22
N TRP A 128 20.41 6.22 15.40
CA TRP A 128 19.23 5.38 15.20
C TRP A 128 18.07 5.73 16.14
N GLU A 129 18.38 6.21 17.34
CA GLU A 129 17.38 6.68 18.31
C GLU A 129 16.59 7.90 17.82
N LYS A 130 17.05 8.64 16.81
CA LYS A 130 16.29 9.73 16.18
C LYS A 130 15.41 9.25 15.02
N VAL A 131 15.32 7.95 14.76
CA VAL A 131 14.53 7.38 13.67
C VAL A 131 13.33 6.64 14.23
N TYR A 132 12.13 6.98 13.76
CA TYR A 132 10.91 6.26 14.13
C TYR A 132 10.61 5.13 13.15
N VAL A 133 10.36 3.93 13.67
CA VAL A 133 10.06 2.72 12.89
C VAL A 133 8.98 1.90 13.58
N ASN A 134 7.92 1.57 12.83
CA ASN A 134 6.84 0.66 13.23
C ASN A 134 6.54 -0.40 12.15
N LEU A 135 7.48 -0.57 11.20
CA LEU A 135 7.37 -1.48 10.07
C LEU A 135 7.08 -2.93 10.48
N ASP A 136 7.57 -3.36 11.65
CA ASP A 136 7.38 -4.70 12.19
C ASP A 136 5.90 -5.02 12.52
N ARG A 137 5.08 -3.99 12.75
CA ARG A 137 3.67 -4.12 13.12
C ARG A 137 2.74 -4.10 11.92
N TYR A 138 3.05 -3.28 10.91
CA TYR A 138 2.15 -2.98 9.79
C TYR A 138 2.66 -3.40 8.41
N GLY A 139 3.95 -3.67 8.27
CA GLY A 139 4.59 -3.72 6.96
C GLY A 139 4.49 -2.39 6.21
N ASN A 140 4.65 -2.45 4.89
CA ASN A 140 4.56 -1.31 4.00
C ASN A 140 3.10 -0.99 3.65
N THR A 141 2.56 0.06 4.27
CA THR A 141 1.21 0.58 4.04
C THR A 141 1.16 1.71 3.00
N SER A 142 2.19 1.81 2.14
CA SER A 142 2.33 2.83 1.11
C SER A 142 2.21 4.25 1.69
N ALA A 143 1.34 5.11 1.12
CA ALA A 143 1.14 6.49 1.55
C ALA A 143 0.70 6.64 3.02
N ALA A 144 0.10 5.61 3.61
CA ALA A 144 -0.34 5.65 5.00
C ALA A 144 0.81 5.52 6.01
N SER A 145 2.00 5.08 5.57
CA SER A 145 3.07 4.73 6.51
C SER A 145 3.55 5.89 7.37
N ILE A 146 3.72 7.07 6.76
CA ILE A 146 4.23 8.27 7.44
C ILE A 146 3.21 8.81 8.44
N PRO A 147 1.92 9.04 8.08
CA PRO A 147 0.97 9.55 9.05
C PRO A 147 0.63 8.54 10.16
N ILE A 148 0.66 7.22 9.89
CA ILE A 148 0.55 6.22 10.96
C ILE A 148 1.74 6.36 11.92
N ALA A 149 2.96 6.35 11.39
CA ALA A 149 4.19 6.48 12.19
C ALA A 149 4.24 7.80 12.98
N LEU A 150 3.77 8.91 12.41
CA LEU A 150 3.66 10.18 13.12
C LEU A 150 2.67 10.11 14.29
N CYS A 151 1.48 9.52 14.05
CA CYS A 151 0.48 9.33 15.11
C CYS A 151 1.06 8.54 16.28
N GLU A 152 1.70 7.41 16.00
CA GLU A 152 2.28 6.56 17.04
C GLU A 152 3.50 7.19 17.73
N ALA A 153 4.32 7.94 16.99
CA ALA A 153 5.42 8.71 17.59
C ALA A 153 4.90 9.74 18.61
N VAL A 154 3.77 10.38 18.32
CA VAL A 154 3.10 11.28 19.27
C VAL A 154 2.54 10.49 20.46
N GLU A 155 1.85 9.37 20.21
CA GLU A 155 1.29 8.49 21.24
C GLU A 155 2.35 7.94 22.21
N GLU A 156 3.54 7.63 21.70
CA GLU A 156 4.68 7.10 22.46
C GLU A 156 5.52 8.20 23.14
N GLY A 157 5.15 9.48 22.99
CA GLY A 157 5.89 10.60 23.58
C GLY A 157 7.27 10.84 22.94
N ARG A 158 7.44 10.39 21.69
CA ARG A 158 8.65 10.58 20.86
C ARG A 158 8.70 11.94 20.19
N VAL A 159 7.59 12.69 20.21
CA VAL A 159 7.44 14.04 19.67
C VAL A 159 7.11 15.00 20.80
N ARG A 160 7.75 16.17 20.80
CA ARG A 160 7.54 17.26 21.75
C ARG A 160 7.30 18.58 21.01
N GLU A 161 6.69 19.53 21.71
CA GLU A 161 6.57 20.90 21.20
C GLU A 161 7.96 21.49 20.96
N GLY A 162 8.15 22.09 19.79
CA GLY A 162 9.43 22.65 19.34
C GLY A 162 10.29 21.71 18.49
N ASP A 163 10.02 20.40 18.50
CA ASP A 163 10.82 19.43 17.75
C ASP A 163 10.84 19.72 16.24
N ASN A 164 12.01 19.58 15.63
CA ASN A 164 12.15 19.58 14.17
C ASN A 164 12.03 18.15 13.64
N ILE A 165 10.90 17.85 13.02
CA ILE A 165 10.57 16.54 12.48
C ILE A 165 10.83 16.54 10.98
N VAL A 166 11.57 15.54 10.49
CA VAL A 166 11.75 15.29 9.07
C VAL A 166 10.84 14.15 8.63
N LEU A 167 9.90 14.44 7.74
CA LEU A 167 9.04 13.45 7.09
C LEU A 167 9.61 13.12 5.73
N LEU A 168 9.90 11.85 5.45
CA LEU A 168 10.60 11.46 4.23
C LEU A 168 9.88 10.31 3.52
N GLY A 169 9.36 10.57 2.32
CA GLY A 169 8.62 9.64 1.48
C GLY A 169 9.32 9.33 0.16
N PHE A 170 9.11 8.12 -0.34
CA PHE A 170 9.48 7.71 -1.70
C PHE A 170 8.55 6.59 -2.18
N GLY A 171 8.45 6.39 -3.50
CA GLY A 171 7.56 5.38 -4.05
C GLY A 171 7.66 5.20 -5.56
N ALA A 172 6.66 4.48 -6.11
CA ALA A 172 6.51 4.26 -7.55
C ALA A 172 6.46 5.59 -8.32
N GLY A 173 6.92 5.58 -9.57
CA GLY A 173 7.09 6.77 -10.38
C GLY A 173 8.41 6.81 -11.17
N LEU A 174 9.60 6.86 -10.55
CA LEU A 174 9.83 6.90 -9.10
C LEU A 174 9.67 8.31 -8.53
N THR A 175 9.07 8.41 -7.35
CA THR A 175 8.76 9.68 -6.68
C THR A 175 9.44 9.76 -5.32
N TRP A 176 9.72 10.98 -4.87
CA TRP A 176 10.22 11.26 -3.53
C TRP A 176 9.73 12.61 -3.02
N ALA A 177 9.63 12.72 -1.70
CA ALA A 177 9.19 13.91 -1.01
C ALA A 177 9.85 13.99 0.36
N THR A 178 10.33 15.16 0.76
CA THR A 178 10.74 15.43 2.13
C THR A 178 10.07 16.71 2.62
N ALA A 179 9.65 16.73 3.88
CA ALA A 179 9.13 17.89 4.57
C ALA A 179 9.82 18.05 5.93
N VAL A 180 10.22 19.27 6.26
CA VAL A 180 10.70 19.63 7.60
C VAL A 180 9.56 20.35 8.31
N VAL A 181 9.14 19.82 9.45
CA VAL A 181 8.01 20.31 10.23
C VAL A 181 8.50 20.67 11.62
N ARG A 182 8.24 21.90 12.07
CA ARG A 182 8.38 22.27 13.47
C ARG A 182 7.09 21.96 14.21
N TRP A 183 7.15 21.05 15.17
CA TRP A 183 5.98 20.65 15.93
C TRP A 183 5.51 21.77 16.84
N GLY A 184 4.29 22.28 16.63
CA GLY A 184 3.74 23.44 17.33
C GLY A 184 2.62 23.13 18.31
N VAL A 185 2.29 21.86 18.53
CA VAL A 185 1.17 21.46 19.37
C VAL A 185 1.70 20.92 20.69
N PRO A 186 1.34 21.51 21.84
CA PRO A 186 1.63 20.93 23.14
C PRO A 186 1.04 19.53 23.19
N VAL A 187 1.87 18.52 23.44
CA VAL A 187 1.41 17.13 23.55
C VAL A 187 0.78 16.95 24.93
N ALA A 188 -0.38 17.56 25.14
CA ALA A 188 -1.20 17.32 26.32
C ALA A 188 -1.96 16.01 26.11
N PHE A 189 -1.42 14.94 26.70
CA PHE A 189 -2.08 13.65 26.76
C PHE A 189 -3.28 13.71 27.74
N SER A 190 -4.35 14.40 27.37
CA SER A 190 -5.63 14.27 28.05
C SER A 190 -6.63 13.63 27.11
N GLU A 191 -6.76 12.31 27.25
CA GLU A 191 -7.82 11.50 26.65
C GLU A 191 -7.89 11.62 25.12
N MET A 192 -6.90 11.06 24.43
CA MET A 192 -7.11 10.65 23.04
C MET A 192 -8.29 9.67 23.06
N PHE A 193 -9.48 10.18 22.73
CA PHE A 193 -10.73 9.44 22.79
C PHE A 193 -10.52 8.08 22.15
N PRO A 194 -10.89 6.96 22.81
CA PRO A 194 -10.81 5.65 22.21
C PRO A 194 -11.93 5.52 21.18
N TRP A 195 -11.85 6.27 20.09
CA TRP A 195 -12.48 5.93 18.83
C TRP A 195 -11.71 4.71 18.30
N ARG A 196 -11.88 3.57 18.99
CA ARG A 196 -11.77 2.29 18.33
C ARG A 196 -12.79 2.37 17.21
N TRP A 197 -12.30 2.57 15.99
CA TRP A 197 -13.07 2.20 14.80
C TRP A 197 -13.69 0.85 15.12
N PRO A 198 -15.01 0.65 14.93
CA PRO A 198 -15.60 -0.65 15.08
C PRO A 198 -15.12 -1.48 13.90
N LEU A 199 -13.85 -1.91 13.92
CA LEU A 199 -13.43 -3.16 13.36
C LEU A 199 -14.24 -4.18 14.13
N SER A 200 -15.41 -4.45 13.56
CA SER A 200 -16.24 -5.62 13.79
C SER A 200 -15.77 -6.44 14.98
N ARG A 201 -16.51 -6.35 16.10
CA ARG A 201 -16.88 -7.62 16.73
C ARG A 201 -17.34 -8.49 15.57
N GLU A 202 -16.60 -9.56 15.26
CA GLU A 202 -17.00 -10.53 14.25
C GLU A 202 -18.51 -10.73 14.37
N ALA A 203 -19.28 -10.19 13.44
CA ALA A 203 -20.70 -10.40 13.46
C ALA A 203 -20.86 -11.91 13.23
N PRO A 204 -21.54 -12.66 14.12
CA PRO A 204 -21.72 -14.10 13.98
C PRO A 204 -22.29 -14.50 12.60
N PHE A 205 -22.91 -13.53 11.92
CA PHE A 205 -23.54 -13.65 10.62
C PHE A 205 -22.62 -13.94 9.44
N GLU A 206 -21.33 -13.59 9.44
CA GLU A 206 -20.45 -13.94 8.29
C GLU A 206 -20.03 -15.41 8.32
N LYS A 207 -19.68 -15.96 9.49
CA LYS A 207 -19.45 -17.41 9.66
C LYS A 207 -20.73 -18.20 9.37
N VAL A 208 -21.90 -17.69 9.77
CA VAL A 208 -23.20 -18.30 9.46
C VAL A 208 -23.55 -18.20 7.97
N ARG A 209 -23.26 -17.09 7.27
CA ARG A 209 -23.46 -16.98 5.82
C ARG A 209 -22.50 -17.85 5.02
N ALA A 210 -21.23 -17.95 5.43
CA ALA A 210 -20.26 -18.81 4.79
C ALA A 210 -20.61 -20.30 5.00
N ALA A 211 -21.00 -20.67 6.22
CA ALA A 211 -21.50 -22.02 6.52
C ALA A 211 -22.81 -22.34 5.80
N ALA A 212 -23.75 -21.39 5.72
CA ALA A 212 -25.01 -21.57 5.01
C ALA A 212 -24.80 -21.70 3.49
N ARG A 213 -23.89 -20.93 2.89
CA ARG A 213 -23.52 -21.09 1.47
C ARG A 213 -22.84 -22.44 1.21
N GLY A 214 -21.98 -22.89 2.11
CA GLY A 214 -21.36 -24.21 2.04
C GLY A 214 -22.38 -25.36 2.16
N ALA A 215 -23.32 -25.25 3.09
CA ALA A 215 -24.38 -26.23 3.30
C ALA A 215 -25.38 -26.26 2.13
N ILE A 216 -25.78 -25.11 1.59
CA ILE A 216 -26.65 -25.03 0.40
C ILE A 216 -25.93 -25.62 -0.83
N GLY A 217 -24.64 -25.34 -1.01
CA GLY A 217 -23.84 -25.93 -2.08
C GLY A 217 -23.70 -27.45 -1.98
N ALA A 218 -23.53 -27.97 -0.76
CA ALA A 218 -23.46 -29.41 -0.51
C ALA A 218 -24.83 -30.10 -0.68
N ILE A 219 -25.93 -29.45 -0.29
CA ILE A 219 -27.28 -29.99 -0.50
C ILE A 219 -27.61 -30.00 -2.00
N LEU A 220 -27.29 -28.94 -2.74
CA LEU A 220 -27.51 -28.89 -4.18
C LEU A 220 -26.65 -29.91 -4.95
N SER A 221 -25.43 -30.21 -4.51
CA SER A 221 -24.59 -31.24 -5.14
C SER A 221 -25.10 -32.66 -4.86
N VAL A 222 -25.60 -32.93 -3.66
CA VAL A 222 -26.22 -34.22 -3.29
C VAL A 222 -27.55 -34.42 -4.02
N VAL A 223 -28.39 -33.37 -4.12
CA VAL A 223 -29.65 -33.42 -4.90
C VAL A 223 -29.37 -33.59 -6.39
N GLY A 224 -28.36 -32.90 -6.94
CA GLY A 224 -27.92 -33.10 -8.33
C GLY A 224 -27.42 -34.52 -8.60
N ALA A 225 -26.65 -35.10 -7.67
CA ALA A 225 -26.15 -36.48 -7.77
C ALA A 225 -27.26 -37.54 -7.66
N LEU A 226 -28.29 -37.31 -6.85
CA LEU A 226 -29.45 -38.19 -6.70
C LEU A 226 -30.44 -38.09 -7.87
N LEU A 227 -30.50 -36.95 -8.57
CA LEU A 227 -31.39 -36.73 -9.72
C LEU A 227 -30.74 -37.09 -11.07
N LEU A 228 -29.41 -37.25 -11.13
CA LEU A 228 -28.66 -37.66 -12.32
C LEU A 228 -29.18 -38.98 -12.96
N PRO A 229 -29.55 -40.03 -12.21
CA PRO A 229 -30.15 -41.26 -12.77
C PRO A 229 -31.53 -41.06 -13.40
N PHE A 230 -32.26 -40.00 -13.02
CA PHE A 230 -33.58 -39.66 -13.58
C PHE A 230 -33.49 -38.81 -14.86
N TYR A 231 -32.33 -38.18 -15.11
CA TYR A 231 -32.09 -37.39 -16.33
C TYR A 231 -31.35 -38.17 -17.44
N SER A 232 -30.81 -39.37 -17.17
CA SER A 232 -30.08 -40.16 -18.17
C SER A 232 -30.89 -41.33 -18.77
N GLY A 233 -32.22 -41.30 -18.67
CA GLY A 233 -33.09 -42.43 -19.06
C GLY A 233 -34.23 -42.07 -20.01
N ALA A 234 -33.90 -41.71 -21.26
CA ALA A 234 -34.70 -41.74 -22.51
C ALA A 234 -34.00 -40.77 -23.49
N ASP A 235 -33.62 -41.07 -24.72
CA ASP A 235 -34.22 -41.98 -25.68
C ASP A 235 -33.17 -42.35 -26.76
N LYS A 236 -33.26 -43.58 -27.28
CA LYS A 236 -32.54 -44.04 -28.47
C LYS A 236 -33.42 -43.71 -29.69
N GLY A 237 -32.96 -42.86 -30.61
CA GLY A 237 -33.60 -42.80 -31.92
C GLY A 237 -33.30 -41.57 -32.78
N GLY A 238 -32.57 -41.79 -33.87
CA GLY A 238 -33.04 -41.32 -35.18
C GLY A 238 -32.69 -39.91 -35.67
N SER A 239 -31.84 -39.92 -36.71
CA SER A 239 -31.86 -39.06 -37.89
C SER A 239 -30.95 -37.82 -37.95
N GLN A 240 -30.13 -37.86 -39.00
CA GLN A 240 -29.36 -36.76 -39.57
C GLN A 240 -30.31 -35.66 -40.11
N SER A 241 -29.94 -34.39 -39.94
CA SER A 241 -30.06 -33.43 -41.05
C SER A 241 -29.07 -32.27 -40.90
N LYS A 242 -28.38 -31.97 -42.01
CA LYS A 242 -27.57 -30.78 -42.23
C LYS A 242 -28.43 -29.51 -42.15
N LYS A 243 -27.89 -28.43 -41.58
CA LYS A 243 -27.99 -27.09 -42.19
C LYS A 243 -26.93 -26.14 -41.64
N SER A 244 -26.20 -25.57 -42.59
CA SER A 244 -25.28 -24.44 -42.55
C SER A 244 -25.97 -23.13 -42.20
N SER A 245 -25.30 -22.25 -41.44
CA SER A 245 -25.20 -20.81 -41.73
C SER A 245 -24.27 -20.12 -40.71
N GLU A 246 -23.10 -19.73 -41.19
CA GLU A 246 -22.39 -18.45 -40.96
C GLU A 246 -22.74 -17.63 -39.71
N ARG A 247 -21.74 -17.41 -38.85
CA ARG A 247 -21.54 -16.13 -38.16
C ARG A 247 -20.07 -15.75 -38.24
N GLY A 248 -19.82 -14.62 -38.89
CA GLY A 248 -18.51 -14.05 -39.10
C GLY A 248 -17.90 -13.52 -37.81
N ASP A 249 -16.59 -13.73 -37.73
CA ASP A 249 -15.67 -13.03 -36.85
C ASP A 249 -15.63 -11.54 -37.22
N ALA A 250 -15.61 -10.67 -36.21
CA ALA A 250 -15.20 -9.29 -36.34
C ALA A 250 -14.01 -9.05 -35.39
N PRO A 251 -12.86 -8.57 -35.87
CA PRO A 251 -11.73 -8.19 -35.02
C PRO A 251 -11.91 -6.75 -34.51
N CYS A 252 -11.40 -6.48 -33.31
CA CYS A 252 -11.21 -5.13 -32.78
C CYS A 252 -9.74 -4.71 -33.00
N ASP A 253 -9.51 -3.87 -34.01
CA ASP A 253 -8.49 -2.81 -34.05
C ASP A 253 -9.27 -1.48 -33.89
N GLU A 254 -8.83 -0.38 -33.28
CA GLU A 254 -7.51 0.22 -33.01
C GLU A 254 -7.43 0.83 -31.59
#